data_AF-U2UVC0-F1
#
_entry.id   AF-U2UVC0-F1
#
_cell.length_a   1.000
_cell.length_b   1.000
_cell.length_c   1.000
_cell.angle_alpha   90.00
_cell.angle_beta   90.00
_cell.angle_gamma   90.00
#
_symmetry.space_group_name_H-M   'P 1'
#
loop_
_entity.id
_entity.type
_entity.pdbx_description
1 polymer ?
#
loop_
_entity_poly.entity_id
_entity_poly.type
_entity_poly.pdbx_seq_one_letter_code
_entity_poly.pdbx_strand_id
1 'polypeptide(L)'
;MDFPGKRLILVCHCILNQNAVLRGWERARGAFPFAEDLMKSGYGVIQLPCPELLFLGPDRPPMSYEDYARLSGYREHCIRLLEPVLKELSICSRKGYRFRGVIAVQESPNCALSERRGVFMELLFEQLHKLHLSTDFIELPVWYAEGEERDFRKRLDGFLRGKRDES
;
A
#
# COMPACT_ATOMS: atom_id res chain seq x y z
N MET A 1 -1.18 -22.17 -20.63
CA MET A 1 -1.13 -21.30 -19.44
C MET A 1 -2.42 -20.51 -19.44
N ASP A 2 -3.21 -20.59 -18.39
CA ASP A 2 -4.47 -19.85 -18.34
C ASP A 2 -4.20 -18.44 -17.81
N PHE A 3 -4.29 -17.47 -18.73
CA PHE A 3 -4.24 -16.05 -18.41
C PHE A 3 -5.68 -15.50 -18.33
N PRO A 4 -5.99 -14.60 -17.38
CA PRO A 4 -5.10 -14.08 -16.33
C PRO A 4 -4.99 -15.02 -15.12
N GLY A 5 -3.89 -14.91 -14.36
CA GLY A 5 -3.63 -15.73 -13.16
C GLY A 5 -4.52 -15.43 -11.94
N LYS A 6 -5.42 -14.43 -12.03
CA LYS A 6 -6.42 -14.06 -11.01
C LYS A 6 -5.88 -13.85 -9.58
N ARG A 7 -4.66 -13.33 -9.44
CA ARG A 7 -4.06 -12.97 -8.14
C ARG A 7 -3.90 -11.47 -8.07
N LEU A 8 -4.32 -10.85 -6.97
CA LEU A 8 -4.30 -9.40 -6.77
C LEU A 8 -3.52 -9.01 -5.52
N ILE A 9 -2.88 -7.84 -5.57
CA ILE A 9 -2.15 -7.25 -4.45
C ILE A 9 -2.31 -5.73 -4.48
N LEU A 10 -2.44 -5.11 -3.30
CA LEU A 10 -2.47 -3.67 -3.16
C LEU A 10 -1.08 -3.14 -2.84
N VAL A 11 -0.74 -1.97 -3.38
CA VAL A 11 0.50 -1.26 -3.04
C VAL A 11 0.21 0.21 -2.74
N CYS A 12 0.87 0.77 -1.73
CA CYS A 12 0.81 2.21 -1.46
C CYS A 12 1.36 3.02 -2.64
N HIS A 13 0.78 4.20 -2.88
CA HIS A 13 1.08 5.01 -4.05
C HIS A 13 2.57 5.28 -4.25
N CYS A 14 3.26 5.68 -3.17
CA CYS A 14 4.67 6.03 -3.20
C CYS A 14 5.57 4.84 -3.59
N ILE A 15 5.09 3.59 -3.49
CA ILE A 15 5.89 2.45 -3.94
C ILE A 15 6.21 2.52 -5.43
N LEU A 16 5.25 3.00 -6.23
CA LEU A 16 5.41 3.11 -7.68
C LEU A 16 5.63 4.55 -8.16
N ASN A 17 5.48 5.54 -7.28
CA ASN A 17 5.62 6.95 -7.62
C ASN A 17 6.21 7.77 -6.45
N GLN A 18 7.54 7.84 -6.38
CA GLN A 18 8.23 8.67 -5.39
C GLN A 18 7.98 10.18 -5.56
N ASN A 19 7.49 10.65 -6.73
CA ASN A 19 7.09 12.06 -6.90
C ASN A 19 5.87 12.48 -6.03
N ALA A 20 5.23 11.54 -5.35
CA ALA A 20 4.11 11.81 -4.44
C ALA A 20 4.54 12.02 -2.97
N VAL A 21 5.79 11.69 -2.63
CA VAL A 21 6.32 11.89 -1.27
C VAL A 21 6.65 13.37 -1.05
N LEU A 22 6.93 13.73 0.19
CA LEU A 22 7.43 15.08 0.51
C LEU A 22 8.75 15.32 -0.22
N ARG A 23 8.94 16.54 -0.73
CA ARG A 23 10.18 16.92 -1.42
C ARG A 23 11.38 16.71 -0.49
N GLY A 24 12.39 16.00 -0.97
CA GLY A 24 13.60 15.65 -0.23
C GLY A 24 13.47 14.40 0.65
N TRP A 25 12.31 13.74 0.67
CA TRP A 25 12.07 12.49 1.41
C TRP A 25 11.97 11.28 0.47
N GLU A 26 12.25 11.48 -0.82
CA GLU A 26 12.29 10.43 -1.82
C GLU A 26 13.39 9.41 -1.48
N ARG A 27 13.06 8.13 -1.60
CA ARG A 27 13.98 7.00 -1.35
C ARG A 27 14.27 6.20 -2.62
N ALA A 28 13.75 6.64 -3.76
CA ALA A 28 14.09 6.14 -5.09
C ALA A 28 13.81 7.22 -6.14
N ARG A 29 14.39 7.10 -7.34
CA ARG A 29 14.18 8.08 -8.42
C ARG A 29 12.76 8.08 -9.01
N GLY A 30 11.99 7.01 -8.79
CA GLY A 30 10.69 6.78 -9.44
C GLY A 30 9.87 5.76 -8.67
N ALA A 31 9.71 4.54 -9.20
CA ALA A 31 9.26 3.41 -8.40
C ALA A 31 10.42 2.85 -7.57
N PHE A 32 10.14 2.22 -6.43
CA PHE A 32 11.18 1.44 -5.74
C PHE A 32 11.64 0.25 -6.60
N PRO A 33 12.95 -0.11 -6.58
CA PRO A 33 13.47 -1.19 -7.42
C PRO A 33 12.75 -2.54 -7.29
N PHE A 34 12.29 -2.92 -6.09
CA PHE A 34 11.55 -4.16 -5.88
C PHE A 34 10.21 -4.22 -6.64
N ALA A 35 9.70 -3.10 -7.18
CA ALA A 35 8.53 -3.10 -8.03
C ALA A 35 8.72 -4.00 -9.27
N GLU A 36 9.96 -4.15 -9.76
CA GLU A 36 10.26 -5.09 -10.85
C GLU A 36 10.01 -6.55 -10.42
N ASP A 37 10.41 -6.93 -9.21
CA ASP A 37 10.15 -8.25 -8.64
C ASP A 37 8.63 -8.49 -8.49
N LEU A 38 7.90 -7.45 -8.09
CA LEU A 38 6.45 -7.50 -8.02
C LEU A 38 5.79 -7.72 -9.39
N MET A 39 6.28 -7.07 -10.45
CA MET A 39 5.77 -7.30 -11.81
C MET A 39 6.05 -8.73 -12.31
N LYS A 40 7.19 -9.31 -11.93
CA LYS A 40 7.57 -10.69 -12.29
C LYS A 40 6.84 -11.76 -11.48
N SER A 41 6.22 -11.40 -10.36
CA SER A 41 5.54 -12.35 -9.46
C SER A 41 4.24 -12.95 -10.03
N GLY A 42 3.68 -12.33 -11.08
CA GLY A 42 2.40 -12.71 -11.69
C GLY A 42 1.17 -12.33 -10.85
N TYR A 43 1.31 -11.38 -9.93
CA TYR A 43 0.19 -10.67 -9.31
C TYR A 43 -0.24 -9.48 -10.18
N GLY A 44 -1.55 -9.28 -10.33
CA GLY A 44 -2.10 -8.01 -10.76
C GLY A 44 -1.97 -6.99 -9.62
N VAL A 45 -1.31 -5.87 -9.90
CA VAL A 45 -1.02 -4.83 -8.92
C VAL A 45 -2.07 -3.74 -9.00
N ILE A 46 -2.75 -3.48 -7.89
CA ILE A 46 -3.68 -2.35 -7.75
C ILE A 46 -2.96 -1.29 -6.90
N GLN A 47 -2.69 -0.13 -7.49
CA GLN A 47 -2.05 0.98 -6.79
C GLN A 47 -3.10 1.78 -6.00
N LEU A 48 -2.87 1.93 -4.70
CA LEU A 48 -3.68 2.81 -3.87
C LEU A 48 -3.38 4.28 -4.23
N PRO A 49 -4.39 5.17 -4.17
CA PRO A 49 -4.16 6.60 -4.27
C PRO A 49 -3.38 7.12 -3.04
N CYS A 50 -2.66 8.22 -3.19
CA CYS A 50 -2.02 8.91 -2.06
C CYS A 50 -3.01 9.91 -1.45
N PRO A 51 -3.55 9.66 -0.24
CA PRO A 51 -4.54 10.55 0.35
C PRO A 51 -3.94 11.91 0.74
N GLU A 52 -2.65 11.95 1.06
CA GLU A 52 -1.95 13.17 1.46
C GLU A 52 -1.72 14.10 0.26
N LEU A 53 -1.20 13.55 -0.85
CA LEU A 53 -0.98 14.29 -2.09
C LEU A 53 -2.30 14.80 -2.66
N LEU A 54 -3.35 13.97 -2.67
CA LEU A 54 -4.64 14.34 -3.26
C LEU A 54 -5.47 15.31 -2.39
N PHE A 55 -5.11 15.49 -1.12
CA PHE A 55 -5.77 16.45 -0.23
C PHE A 55 -5.01 17.77 -0.12
N LEU A 56 -3.68 17.73 0.06
CA LEU A 56 -2.87 18.92 0.35
C LEU A 56 -1.89 19.30 -0.77
N GLY A 57 -1.71 18.44 -1.78
CA GLY A 57 -0.77 18.66 -2.86
C GLY A 57 0.68 18.25 -2.53
N PRO A 58 1.61 18.43 -3.50
CA PRO A 58 3.00 17.99 -3.38
C PRO A 58 3.82 18.85 -2.42
N ASP A 59 3.40 20.10 -2.18
CA ASP A 59 4.07 21.08 -1.31
C ASP A 59 3.58 21.07 0.13
N ARG A 60 2.84 20.02 0.52
CA ARG A 60 2.30 19.89 1.87
C ARG A 60 3.42 19.87 2.93
N PRO A 61 3.19 20.42 4.13
CA PRO A 61 4.13 20.26 5.23
C PRO A 61 4.12 18.80 5.75
N PRO A 62 5.20 18.36 6.44
CA PRO A 62 5.14 17.12 7.20
C PRO A 62 4.09 17.23 8.30
N MET A 63 3.31 16.17 8.47
CA MET A 63 2.18 16.12 9.41
C MET A 63 2.15 14.76 10.10
N SER A 64 1.76 14.75 11.37
CA SER A 64 1.55 13.53 12.16
C SER A 64 0.21 12.88 11.83
N TYR A 65 -0.02 11.68 12.40
CA TYR A 65 -1.34 11.05 12.37
C TYR A 65 -2.41 12.00 12.96
N GLU A 66 -2.14 12.60 14.12
CA GLU A 66 -3.08 13.49 14.81
C GLU A 66 -3.47 14.68 13.95
N ASP A 67 -2.50 15.25 13.24
CA ASP A 67 -2.73 16.41 12.38
C ASP A 67 -3.68 16.03 11.25
N TYR A 68 -3.44 14.92 10.56
CA TYR A 68 -4.34 14.41 9.51
C TYR A 68 -5.71 14.01 10.05
N ALA A 69 -5.76 13.33 11.20
CA ALA A 69 -7.01 12.89 11.81
C ALA A 69 -7.92 14.05 12.24
N ARG A 70 -7.35 15.23 12.52
CA ARG A 70 -8.07 16.45 12.89
C ARG A 70 -8.48 17.32 11.70
N LEU A 71 -7.92 17.10 10.51
CA LEU A 71 -8.30 17.84 9.32
C LEU A 71 -9.76 17.57 8.98
N SER A 72 -10.56 18.65 8.90
CA SER A 72 -11.97 18.57 8.52
C SER A 72 -12.12 17.95 7.12
N GLY A 73 -12.96 16.92 6.99
CA GLY A 73 -13.24 16.27 5.72
C GLY A 73 -12.19 15.24 5.27
N TYR A 74 -11.11 15.03 6.04
CA TYR A 74 -10.00 14.17 5.60
C TYR A 74 -10.35 12.68 5.61
N ARG A 75 -11.08 12.19 6.62
CA ARG A 75 -11.55 10.81 6.64
C ARG A 75 -12.56 10.54 5.52
N GLU A 76 -13.46 11.47 5.25
CA GLU A 76 -14.42 11.38 4.13
C GLU A 76 -13.71 11.38 2.78
N HIS A 77 -12.65 12.18 2.64
CA HIS A 77 -11.77 12.15 1.47
C HIS A 77 -11.11 10.77 1.30
N CYS A 78 -10.54 10.21 2.37
CA CYS A 78 -9.96 8.88 2.37
C CYS A 78 -10.97 7.79 1.96
N ILE A 79 -12.20 7.85 2.49
CA ILE A 79 -13.28 6.92 2.14
C ILE A 79 -13.57 6.99 0.62
N ARG A 80 -13.76 8.19 0.07
CA ARG A 80 -14.03 8.37 -1.37
C ARG A 80 -12.91 7.82 -2.25
N LEU A 81 -11.65 7.98 -1.83
CA LEU A 81 -10.50 7.44 -2.54
C LEU A 81 -10.45 5.91 -2.54
N LEU A 82 -10.95 5.26 -1.49
CA LEU A 82 -10.99 3.80 -1.37
C LEU A 82 -12.14 3.15 -2.15
N GLU A 83 -13.24 3.86 -2.39
CA GLU A 83 -14.42 3.34 -3.07
C GLU A 83 -14.13 2.58 -4.39
N PRO A 84 -13.39 3.15 -5.37
CA PRO A 84 -13.11 2.44 -6.62
C PRO A 84 -12.27 1.18 -6.40
N VAL A 85 -11.28 1.23 -5.49
CA VAL A 85 -10.39 0.10 -5.17
C VAL A 85 -11.19 -1.04 -4.52
N LEU A 86 -12.03 -0.72 -3.54
CA LEU A 86 -12.85 -1.71 -2.85
C LEU A 86 -13.90 -2.32 -3.78
N LYS A 87 -14.47 -1.52 -4.68
CA LYS A 87 -15.39 -2.01 -5.72
C LYS A 87 -14.70 -2.99 -6.66
N GLU A 88 -13.50 -2.68 -7.12
CA GLU A 88 -12.69 -3.59 -7.95
C GLU A 88 -12.42 -4.90 -7.23
N LEU A 89 -11.90 -4.85 -5.99
CA LEU A 89 -11.63 -6.04 -5.18
C LEU A 89 -12.88 -6.91 -4.96
N SER A 90 -14.02 -6.28 -4.68
CA SER A 90 -15.29 -6.98 -4.48
C SER A 90 -15.76 -7.70 -5.76
N ILE A 91 -15.68 -7.04 -6.92
CA ILE A 91 -16.05 -7.63 -8.21
C ILE A 91 -15.13 -8.79 -8.56
N CYS A 92 -13.81 -8.59 -8.43
CA CYS A 92 -12.81 -9.62 -8.71
C CYS A 92 -12.95 -10.83 -7.79
N SER A 93 -13.14 -10.61 -6.49
CA SER A 93 -13.30 -11.69 -5.50
C SER A 93 -14.49 -12.61 -5.87
N ARG A 94 -15.64 -12.04 -6.26
CA ARG A 94 -16.81 -12.81 -6.74
C ARG A 94 -16.56 -13.63 -8.02
N LYS A 95 -15.47 -13.35 -8.74
CA LYS A 95 -15.05 -14.07 -9.97
C LYS A 95 -13.87 -15.01 -9.72
N GLY A 96 -13.57 -15.30 -8.46
CA GLY A 96 -12.54 -16.25 -8.03
C GLY A 96 -11.13 -15.66 -8.04
N TYR A 97 -10.99 -14.33 -7.99
CA TYR A 97 -9.67 -13.71 -7.82
C TYR A 97 -9.24 -13.82 -6.36
N ARG A 98 -7.96 -14.12 -6.16
CA ARG A 98 -7.36 -14.23 -4.83
C ARG A 98 -6.61 -12.95 -4.50
N PHE A 99 -7.05 -12.26 -3.47
CA PHE A 99 -6.37 -11.09 -2.93
C PHE A 99 -5.32 -11.51 -1.90
N ARG A 100 -4.07 -11.11 -2.11
CA ARG A 100 -2.95 -11.49 -1.23
C ARG A 100 -2.91 -10.65 0.04
N GLY A 101 -3.04 -9.34 -0.09
CA GLY A 101 -2.78 -8.40 0.99
C GLY A 101 -2.23 -7.06 0.48
N VAL A 102 -1.64 -6.29 1.39
CA VAL A 102 -1.18 -4.91 1.14
C VAL A 102 0.34 -4.80 1.31
N ILE A 103 1.02 -4.17 0.36
CA ILE A 103 2.38 -3.68 0.53
C ILE A 103 2.29 -2.19 0.93
N ALA A 104 2.62 -1.94 2.20
CA ALA A 104 2.54 -0.65 2.86
C ALA A 104 3.93 -0.03 3.07
N VAL A 105 3.99 1.13 3.74
CA VAL A 105 5.23 1.83 4.05
C VAL A 105 5.24 2.19 5.54
N GLN A 106 6.32 1.84 6.23
CA GLN A 106 6.48 2.13 7.67
C GLN A 106 6.48 3.64 7.94
N GLU A 107 6.08 4.00 9.17
CA GLU A 107 6.09 5.36 9.72
C GLU A 107 5.27 6.42 8.97
N SER A 108 4.53 6.04 7.92
CA SER A 108 3.59 6.96 7.27
C SER A 108 2.36 7.19 8.14
N PRO A 109 1.95 8.45 8.38
CA PRO A 109 0.76 8.77 9.18
C PRO A 109 -0.55 8.27 8.53
N ASN A 110 -0.49 7.88 7.26
CA ASN A 110 -1.63 7.37 6.49
C ASN A 110 -1.46 5.91 6.07
N CYS A 111 -0.25 5.49 5.73
CA CYS A 111 0.01 4.20 5.09
C CYS A 111 0.67 3.16 5.99
N ALA A 112 1.09 3.51 7.22
CA ALA A 112 1.66 2.54 8.16
C ALA A 112 0.58 1.57 8.68
N LEU A 113 1.02 0.36 8.99
CA LEU A 113 0.23 -0.75 9.50
C LEU A 113 0.76 -1.30 10.82
N SER A 114 2.07 -1.23 11.07
CA SER A 114 2.70 -1.56 12.36
C SER A 114 2.80 -0.35 13.29
N GLU A 115 2.96 -0.62 14.60
CA GLU A 115 2.99 0.34 15.71
C GLU A 115 1.73 1.19 15.85
N ARG A 116 1.55 2.12 14.92
CA ARG A 116 0.35 2.94 14.77
C ARG A 116 -0.14 2.88 13.34
N ARG A 117 -1.34 2.31 13.17
CA ARG A 117 -2.00 2.26 11.87
C ARG A 117 -2.35 3.67 11.40
N GLY A 118 -1.98 4.00 10.17
CA GLY A 118 -2.28 5.29 9.57
C GLY A 118 -3.76 5.45 9.21
N VAL A 119 -4.23 6.70 9.11
CA VAL A 119 -5.66 7.03 8.90
C VAL A 119 -6.27 6.28 7.71
N PHE A 120 -5.56 6.26 6.58
CA PHE A 120 -6.01 5.60 5.36
C PHE A 120 -6.06 4.08 5.49
N MET A 121 -5.07 3.50 6.18
CA MET A 121 -5.01 2.06 6.43
C MET A 121 -6.06 1.56 7.43
N GLU A 122 -6.42 2.37 8.44
CA GLU A 122 -7.55 2.04 9.33
C GLU A 122 -8.82 1.78 8.51
N LEU A 123 -9.16 2.73 7.64
CA LEU A 123 -10.34 2.70 6.81
C LEU A 123 -10.29 1.55 5.79
N LEU A 124 -9.15 1.36 5.13
CA LEU A 124 -8.97 0.24 4.20
C LEU A 124 -9.18 -1.11 4.90
N PHE A 125 -8.52 -1.34 6.04
CA PHE A 125 -8.55 -2.64 6.70
C PHE A 125 -9.91 -2.95 7.33
N GLU A 126 -10.63 -1.94 7.81
CA GLU A 126 -12.03 -2.11 8.24
C GLU A 126 -12.89 -2.63 7.09
N GLN A 127 -12.71 -2.09 5.87
CA GLN A 127 -13.46 -2.52 4.69
C GLN A 127 -13.02 -3.88 4.16
N LEU A 128 -11.71 -4.18 4.17
CA LEU A 128 -11.20 -5.51 3.82
C LEU A 128 -11.80 -6.59 4.74
N HIS A 129 -11.89 -6.31 6.05
CA HIS A 129 -12.53 -7.20 7.01
C HIS A 129 -14.02 -7.42 6.69
N LYS A 130 -14.78 -6.35 6.43
CA LYS A 130 -16.20 -6.45 6.02
C LYS A 130 -16.40 -7.26 4.73
N LEU A 131 -15.46 -7.17 3.80
CA LEU A 131 -15.47 -7.91 2.53
C LEU A 131 -14.93 -9.34 2.64
N HIS A 132 -14.53 -9.79 3.84
CA HIS A 132 -13.91 -11.10 4.08
C HIS A 132 -12.68 -11.35 3.18
N LEU A 133 -11.90 -10.29 2.94
CA LEU A 133 -10.67 -10.34 2.16
C LEU A 133 -9.45 -10.49 3.09
N SER A 134 -8.33 -10.95 2.54
CA SER A 134 -7.06 -11.05 3.27
C SER A 134 -6.69 -9.72 3.92
N THR A 135 -6.23 -9.77 5.16
CA THR A 135 -5.67 -8.63 5.91
C THR A 135 -4.17 -8.81 6.13
N ASP A 136 -3.53 -9.71 5.40
CA ASP A 136 -2.08 -9.85 5.43
C ASP A 136 -1.41 -8.60 4.84
N PHE A 137 -0.26 -8.25 5.38
CA PHE A 137 0.51 -7.13 4.88
C PHE A 137 2.01 -7.34 5.06
N ILE A 138 2.77 -6.54 4.32
CA ILE A 138 4.18 -6.29 4.56
C ILE A 138 4.40 -4.79 4.44
N GLU A 139 5.32 -4.25 5.23
CA GLU A 139 5.70 -2.84 5.13
C GLU A 139 7.13 -2.70 4.64
N LEU A 140 7.28 -1.77 3.69
CA LEU A 140 8.59 -1.28 3.27
C LEU A 140 9.21 -0.51 4.44
N PRO A 141 10.36 -0.96 4.96
CA PRO A 141 10.98 -0.31 6.10
C PRO A 141 11.57 1.04 5.73
N VAL A 142 11.71 1.94 6.70
CA VAL A 142 12.19 3.31 6.48
C VAL A 142 13.60 3.38 5.92
N TRP A 143 14.47 2.44 6.32
CA TRP A 143 15.84 2.36 5.82
C TRP A 143 15.94 1.91 4.35
N TYR A 144 14.88 1.33 3.77
CA TYR A 144 14.96 0.89 2.38
C TYR A 144 15.10 2.10 1.45
N ALA A 145 16.17 2.14 0.68
CA ALA A 145 16.37 3.08 -0.41
C ALA A 145 16.85 2.35 -1.66
N GLU A 146 16.69 2.98 -2.81
CA GLU A 146 17.30 2.51 -4.06
C GLU A 146 18.82 2.37 -3.89
N GLY A 147 19.35 1.15 -4.09
CA GLY A 147 20.73 0.79 -3.78
C GLY A 147 20.92 -0.04 -2.49
N GLU A 148 19.92 -0.09 -1.59
CA GLU A 148 19.97 -0.80 -0.31
C GLU A 148 18.87 -1.88 -0.19
N GLU A 149 19.03 -2.97 -0.95
CA GLU A 149 17.86 -3.82 -1.31
C GLU A 149 17.86 -5.24 -0.72
N ARG A 150 18.99 -5.73 -0.21
CA ARG A 150 19.22 -7.19 -0.05
C ARG A 150 18.27 -7.87 0.93
N ASP A 151 17.88 -7.20 2.02
CA ASP A 151 17.10 -7.83 3.08
C ASP A 151 15.59 -7.77 2.83
N PHE A 152 15.11 -6.72 2.15
CA PHE A 152 13.68 -6.58 1.88
C PHE A 152 13.17 -7.59 0.84
N ARG A 153 13.99 -7.91 -0.18
CA ARG A 153 13.61 -8.87 -1.23
C ARG A 153 13.22 -10.24 -0.67
N LYS A 154 13.95 -10.75 0.34
CA LYS A 154 13.63 -12.04 0.98
C LYS A 154 12.27 -12.01 1.69
N ARG A 155 11.98 -10.91 2.40
CA ARG A 155 10.70 -10.71 3.09
C ARG A 155 9.55 -10.59 2.09
N LEU A 156 9.75 -9.82 1.01
CA LEU A 156 8.80 -9.70 -0.09
C LEU A 156 8.49 -11.07 -0.70
N ASP A 157 9.52 -11.87 -0.98
CA ASP A 157 9.37 -13.23 -1.50
C ASP A 157 8.59 -14.14 -0.55
N GLY A 158 8.87 -14.08 0.75
CA GLY A 158 8.13 -14.81 1.78
C GLY A 158 6.66 -14.43 1.78
N PHE A 159 6.39 -13.12 1.80
CA PHE A 159 5.05 -12.56 1.72
C PHE A 159 4.34 -13.05 0.46
N LEU A 160 4.91 -12.88 -0.74
CA LEU A 160 4.27 -13.28 -2.00
C LEU A 160 3.98 -14.79 -2.09
N ARG A 161 4.78 -15.64 -1.44
CA ARG A 161 4.55 -17.09 -1.38
C ARG A 161 3.53 -17.52 -0.33
N GLY A 162 3.06 -16.61 0.52
CA GLY A 162 2.14 -16.93 1.61
C GLY A 162 2.81 -17.56 2.83
N LYS A 163 4.13 -17.44 2.98
CA LYS A 163 4.81 -17.82 4.21
C LYS A 163 4.60 -16.70 5.22
N ARG A 164 4.05 -17.01 6.40
CA ARG A 164 4.05 -16.05 7.53
C ARG A 164 5.49 -15.94 8.00
N ASP A 165 5.99 -14.71 8.17
CA ASP A 165 7.26 -14.46 8.84
C ASP A 165 7.17 -15.13 10.22
N GLU A 166 8.02 -16.13 10.45
CA GLU A 166 8.15 -16.77 11.76
C GLU A 166 8.63 -15.70 12.76
N SER A 167 7.97 -15.69 13.92
CA SER A 167 8.03 -14.65 14.95
C SER A 167 9.43 -14.34 15.49
#